data_AF-A0A5C6BUN4-F1
#
_entry.id   AF-A0A5C6BUN4-F1
#
_cell.length_a   1.000
_cell.length_b   1.000
_cell.length_c   1.000
_cell.angle_alpha   90.00
_cell.angle_beta   90.00
_cell.angle_gamma   90.00
#
_symmetry.space_group_name_H-M   'P 1'
#
loop_
_entity.id
_entity.type
_entity.pdbx_description
1 polymer ?
#
loop_
_entity_poly.entity_id
_entity_poly.type
_entity_poly.pdbx_seq_one_letter_code
_entity_poly.pdbx_strand_id
1 'polypeptide(L)'
;MPDPLLYWKAMGIATAASAVVVLAILSLRRSASEVWCNAACVIGIGSGLAIGNAVLDLNLSWPPRNGLDRLLMIVIPAVLGIEFMAGFSRVPRVAAWLLRISLSLATPRILLHGSVYLSTTADDTASRAWITMVVSGLGLTLVWGLLSWLAKRSGGLSIAFALCLAIQCSGVAVMLGGYIKGGAAAIPFVATLMGASLALRAVTTYTPNRVKIDHADNHVAEGIVGVGVVSLFSLLFIGRFFGEISTGPAITMLLAPLLCWTTELPLLRNRKPWLVASLRLVMVAIPLLFVLIAAKQKFDREMSPLLAIVVTTGFAHEKRAHRNRR
;
A
#
# COMPACT_ATOMS: atom_id res chain seq x y z
N MET A 1 16.61 -1.76 15.75
CA MET A 1 15.85 -2.40 14.66
C MET A 1 14.65 -3.07 15.30
N PRO A 2 13.42 -2.90 14.78
CA PRO A 2 12.25 -3.54 15.40
C PRO A 2 12.39 -5.06 15.37
N ASP A 3 11.83 -5.72 16.37
CA ASP A 3 11.84 -7.17 16.44
C ASP A 3 11.07 -7.75 15.23
N PRO A 4 11.67 -8.58 14.36
CA PRO A 4 10.97 -9.19 13.24
C PRO A 4 9.75 -10.00 13.69
N LEU A 5 9.74 -10.52 14.92
CA LEU A 5 8.59 -11.22 15.48
C LEU A 5 7.39 -10.28 15.65
N LEU A 6 7.63 -9.00 15.99
CA LEU A 6 6.58 -7.99 16.10
C LEU A 6 5.90 -7.73 14.74
N TYR A 7 6.69 -7.69 13.65
CA TYR A 7 6.17 -7.53 12.30
C TYR A 7 5.28 -8.70 11.87
N TRP A 8 5.71 -9.94 12.13
CA TRP A 8 4.90 -11.13 11.86
C TRP A 8 3.62 -11.16 12.69
N LYS A 9 3.71 -10.80 13.97
CA LYS A 9 2.55 -10.70 14.87
C LYS A 9 1.55 -9.66 14.36
N ALA A 10 2.01 -8.46 14.01
CA ALA A 10 1.15 -7.42 13.46
C ALA A 10 0.49 -7.84 12.15
N MET A 11 1.25 -8.47 11.24
CA MET A 11 0.73 -8.99 9.97
C MET A 11 -0.36 -10.04 10.20
N GLY A 12 -0.11 -11.02 11.08
CA GLY A 12 -1.05 -12.08 11.40
C GLY A 12 -2.35 -11.54 12.01
N ILE A 13 -2.23 -10.66 13.02
CA ILE A 13 -3.39 -10.07 13.70
C ILE A 13 -4.20 -9.19 12.75
N ALA A 14 -3.55 -8.33 11.96
CA ALA A 14 -4.23 -7.45 11.02
C ALA A 14 -4.97 -8.25 9.91
N THR A 15 -4.35 -9.32 9.41
CA THR A 15 -4.96 -10.23 8.42
C THR A 15 -6.18 -10.93 9.02
N ALA A 16 -6.04 -11.51 10.21
CA ALA A 16 -7.11 -12.21 10.90
C ALA A 16 -8.27 -11.28 11.25
N ALA A 17 -8.00 -10.09 11.79
CA ALA A 17 -9.03 -9.12 12.13
C ALA A 17 -9.82 -8.66 10.90
N SER A 18 -9.13 -8.31 9.80
CA SER A 18 -9.78 -7.94 8.55
C SER A 18 -10.66 -9.07 8.01
N ALA A 19 -10.13 -10.30 7.96
CA ALA A 19 -10.86 -11.46 7.47
C ALA A 19 -12.10 -11.78 8.35
N VAL A 20 -11.94 -11.81 9.68
CA VAL A 20 -13.03 -12.09 10.61
C VAL A 20 -14.14 -11.06 10.49
N VAL A 21 -13.82 -9.77 10.38
CA VAL A 21 -14.83 -8.70 10.23
C VAL A 21 -15.60 -8.86 8.92
N VAL A 22 -14.92 -9.14 7.80
CA VAL A 22 -15.57 -9.40 6.50
C VAL A 22 -16.49 -10.61 6.60
N LEU A 23 -16.01 -11.73 7.14
CA LEU A 23 -16.78 -12.95 7.32
C LEU A 23 -17.99 -12.73 8.24
N ALA A 24 -17.83 -12.00 9.34
CA ALA A 24 -18.90 -11.70 10.30
C ALA A 24 -20.01 -10.86 9.63
N ILE A 25 -19.65 -9.77 8.94
CA ILE A 25 -20.64 -8.90 8.27
C ILE A 25 -21.39 -9.68 7.19
N LEU A 26 -20.70 -10.48 6.39
CA LEU A 26 -21.31 -11.22 5.29
C LEU A 26 -22.11 -12.44 5.76
N SER A 27 -21.68 -13.14 6.81
CA SER A 27 -22.39 -14.30 7.36
C SER A 27 -23.73 -13.96 8.01
N LEU A 28 -23.85 -12.76 8.59
CA LEU A 28 -25.09 -12.22 9.17
C LEU A 28 -26.16 -11.88 8.12
N ARG A 29 -25.79 -11.83 6.83
CA ARG A 29 -26.71 -11.49 5.74
C ARG A 29 -27.19 -12.75 5.02
N ARG A 30 -28.51 -12.83 4.79
CA ARG A 30 -29.12 -13.90 3.98
C ARG A 30 -28.84 -13.75 2.49
N SER A 31 -28.76 -12.51 2.00
CA SER A 31 -28.46 -12.16 0.61
C SER A 31 -27.46 -11.01 0.60
N ALA A 32 -26.23 -11.24 0.15
CA ALA A 32 -25.21 -10.21 0.00
C ALA A 32 -25.27 -9.62 -1.41
N SER A 33 -25.46 -8.30 -1.50
CA SER A 33 -25.30 -7.53 -2.74
C SER A 33 -23.85 -7.04 -2.87
N GLU A 34 -23.46 -6.62 -4.08
CA GLU A 34 -22.14 -6.01 -4.34
C GLU A 34 -21.82 -4.85 -3.39
N VAL A 35 -22.83 -4.03 -3.09
CA VAL A 35 -22.75 -2.93 -2.11
C VAL A 35 -22.28 -3.42 -0.74
N TRP A 36 -22.86 -4.52 -0.25
CA TRP A 36 -22.53 -5.10 1.05
C TRP A 36 -21.16 -5.76 1.04
N CYS A 37 -20.78 -6.43 -0.05
CA CYS A 37 -19.44 -6.98 -0.21
C CYS A 37 -18.38 -5.89 -0.14
N ASN A 38 -18.59 -4.77 -0.86
CA ASN A 38 -17.69 -3.63 -0.82
C ASN A 38 -17.62 -2.99 0.56
N ALA A 39 -18.78 -2.72 1.17
CA ALA A 39 -18.86 -2.15 2.52
C ALA A 39 -18.17 -3.04 3.57
N ALA A 40 -18.41 -4.36 3.53
CA ALA A 40 -17.75 -5.32 4.42
C ALA A 40 -16.23 -5.29 4.26
N CYS A 41 -15.72 -5.28 3.03
CA CYS A 41 -14.29 -5.19 2.76
C CYS A 41 -13.68 -3.89 3.28
N VAL A 42 -14.32 -2.74 3.04
CA VAL A 42 -13.83 -1.44 3.52
C VAL A 42 -13.79 -1.39 5.05
N ILE A 43 -14.85 -1.85 5.72
CA ILE A 43 -14.90 -1.92 7.19
C ILE A 43 -13.84 -2.90 7.74
N GLY A 44 -13.69 -4.06 7.10
CA GLY A 44 -12.68 -5.06 7.46
C GLY A 44 -11.25 -4.51 7.34
N ILE A 45 -10.93 -3.85 6.22
CA ILE A 45 -9.63 -3.21 6.01
C ILE A 45 -9.40 -2.13 7.08
N GLY A 46 -10.35 -1.23 7.31
CA GLY A 46 -10.23 -0.19 8.33
C GLY A 46 -9.98 -0.74 9.73
N SER A 47 -10.74 -1.77 10.11
CA SER A 47 -10.62 -2.43 11.42
C SER A 47 -9.26 -3.13 11.58
N GLY A 48 -8.85 -3.89 10.56
CA GLY A 48 -7.56 -4.57 10.59
C GLY A 48 -6.37 -3.61 10.55
N LEU A 49 -6.50 -2.44 9.90
CA LEU A 49 -5.47 -1.40 9.90
C LEU A 49 -5.33 -0.78 11.28
N ALA A 50 -6.44 -0.44 11.92
CA ALA A 50 -6.44 0.10 13.28
C ALA A 50 -5.76 -0.86 14.26
N ILE A 51 -6.14 -2.14 14.24
CA ILE A 51 -5.56 -3.16 15.13
C ILE A 51 -4.09 -3.43 14.76
N GLY A 52 -3.75 -3.57 13.48
CA GLY A 52 -2.38 -3.83 13.03
C GLY A 52 -1.42 -2.71 13.38
N ASN A 53 -1.83 -1.45 13.21
CA ASN A 53 -1.04 -0.28 13.58
C ASN A 53 -0.86 -0.17 15.11
N ALA A 54 -1.89 -0.53 15.89
CA ALA A 54 -1.80 -0.59 17.34
C ALA A 54 -0.78 -1.65 17.80
N VAL A 55 -0.74 -2.82 17.16
CA VAL A 55 0.25 -3.88 17.47
C VAL A 55 1.68 -3.45 17.13
N LEU A 56 1.86 -2.69 16.05
CA LEU A 56 3.18 -2.13 15.67
C LEU A 56 3.62 -0.95 16.56
N ASP A 57 2.78 -0.52 17.50
CA ASP A 57 3.01 0.66 18.34
C ASP A 57 3.38 1.90 17.49
N LEU A 58 2.67 2.06 16.36
CA LEU A 58 2.76 3.27 15.56
C LEU A 58 2.09 4.40 16.35
N ASN A 59 2.90 5.08 17.15
CA ASN A 59 2.52 6.21 17.98
C ASN A 59 2.00 7.37 17.11
N LEU A 60 0.68 7.38 16.87
CA LEU A 60 -0.01 8.42 16.13
C LEU A 60 -0.10 9.67 17.00
N SER A 61 0.56 10.74 16.56
CA SER A 61 0.52 12.02 17.29
C SER A 61 -0.67 12.86 16.87
N TRP A 62 -1.40 13.42 17.84
CA TRP A 62 -2.41 14.45 17.60
C TRP A 62 -1.92 15.78 18.19
N PRO A 63 -1.73 16.84 17.38
CA PRO A 63 -1.94 16.92 15.93
C PRO A 63 -0.86 16.16 15.12
N PRO A 64 -1.15 15.75 13.87
CA PRO A 64 -0.25 14.91 13.07
C PRO A 64 1.02 15.66 12.64
N ARG A 65 2.18 15.20 13.14
CA ARG A 65 3.47 15.89 12.97
C ARG A 65 4.22 15.49 11.72
N ASN A 66 4.16 14.21 11.35
CA ASN A 66 4.93 13.67 10.23
C ASN A 66 4.01 13.20 9.08
N GLY A 67 4.59 12.86 7.92
CA GLY A 67 3.83 12.40 6.76
C GLY A 67 3.08 11.09 6.99
N LEU A 68 3.63 10.17 7.79
CA LEU A 68 2.99 8.90 8.16
C LEU A 68 1.75 9.12 9.04
N ASP A 69 1.82 10.03 10.02
CA ASP A 69 0.68 10.38 10.87
C ASP A 69 -0.48 10.91 10.00
N ARG A 70 -0.18 11.74 9.00
CA ARG A 70 -1.21 12.28 8.09
C ARG A 70 -1.77 11.25 7.14
N LEU A 71 -0.93 10.33 6.68
CA LEU A 71 -1.39 9.17 5.92
C LEU A 71 -2.43 8.41 6.76
N LEU A 72 -2.07 8.00 7.97
CA LEU A 72 -2.89 7.13 8.80
C LEU A 72 -4.12 7.83 9.42
N MET A 73 -4.02 9.12 9.77
CA MET A 73 -5.11 9.85 10.42
C MET A 73 -6.02 10.61 9.47
N ILE A 74 -5.57 10.95 8.26
CA ILE A 74 -6.34 11.79 7.32
C ILE A 74 -6.60 11.04 6.01
N VAL A 75 -5.55 10.62 5.31
CA VAL A 75 -5.69 10.06 3.95
C VAL A 75 -6.38 8.70 3.98
N ILE A 76 -6.01 7.81 4.89
CA ILE A 76 -6.62 6.47 5.01
C ILE A 76 -8.11 6.55 5.41
N PRO A 77 -8.52 7.28 6.46
CA PRO A 77 -9.93 7.45 6.75
C PRO A 77 -10.71 8.08 5.60
N ALA A 78 -10.13 9.04 4.87
CA ALA A 78 -10.77 9.66 3.72
C ALA A 78 -11.01 8.66 2.57
N VAL A 79 -10.02 7.84 2.20
CA VAL A 79 -10.22 6.82 1.14
C VAL A 79 -11.20 5.75 1.58
N LEU A 80 -11.17 5.31 2.84
CA LEU A 80 -12.16 4.36 3.37
C LEU A 80 -13.57 4.95 3.30
N GLY A 81 -13.75 6.21 3.71
CA GLY A 81 -15.04 6.91 3.61
C GLY A 81 -15.53 7.03 2.16
N ILE A 82 -14.64 7.43 1.24
CA ILE A 82 -14.98 7.56 -0.18
C ILE A 82 -15.35 6.22 -0.79
N GLU A 83 -14.59 5.15 -0.54
CA GLU A 83 -14.87 3.82 -1.08
C GLU A 83 -16.11 3.17 -0.43
N PHE A 84 -16.38 3.48 0.84
CA PHE A 84 -17.63 3.10 1.49
C PHE A 84 -18.83 3.79 0.82
N MET A 85 -18.77 5.11 0.62
CA MET A 85 -19.81 5.90 -0.04
C MET A 85 -20.02 5.48 -1.50
N ALA A 86 -18.93 5.26 -2.25
CA ALA A 86 -18.96 4.85 -3.65
C ALA A 86 -19.64 3.49 -3.86
N GLY A 87 -19.67 2.64 -2.83
CA GLY A 87 -20.38 1.36 -2.87
C GLY A 87 -21.90 1.49 -2.89
N PHE A 88 -22.49 2.59 -2.43
CA PHE A 88 -23.95 2.73 -2.35
C PHE A 88 -24.57 3.07 -3.71
N SER A 89 -25.64 2.35 -4.08
CA SER A 89 -26.38 2.58 -5.33
C SER A 89 -27.02 3.98 -5.46
N ARG A 90 -27.19 4.68 -4.33
CA ARG A 90 -27.72 6.06 -4.31
C ARG A 90 -26.69 7.10 -4.74
N VAL A 91 -25.40 6.79 -4.69
CA VAL A 91 -24.33 7.73 -5.04
C VAL A 91 -24.07 7.62 -6.54
N PRO A 92 -24.25 8.70 -7.32
CA PRO A 92 -23.98 8.65 -8.75
C PRO A 92 -22.49 8.40 -9.00
N ARG A 93 -22.17 7.59 -10.00
CA ARG A 93 -20.78 7.22 -10.34
C ARG A 93 -19.87 8.43 -10.58
N VAL A 94 -20.43 9.50 -11.14
CA VAL A 94 -19.71 10.76 -11.36
C VAL A 94 -19.28 11.39 -10.03
N ALA A 95 -20.17 11.43 -9.02
CA ALA A 95 -19.83 11.99 -7.71
C ALA A 95 -18.74 11.15 -7.01
N ALA A 96 -18.82 9.82 -7.07
CA ALA A 96 -17.77 8.95 -6.54
C ALA A 96 -16.41 9.23 -7.21
N TRP A 97 -16.38 9.40 -8.53
CA TRP A 97 -15.15 9.75 -9.26
C TRP A 97 -14.63 11.14 -8.93
N LEU A 98 -15.51 12.15 -8.79
CA LEU A 98 -15.10 13.48 -8.34
C LEU A 98 -14.44 13.41 -6.98
N LEU A 99 -15.01 12.67 -6.02
CA LEU A 99 -14.39 12.46 -4.71
C LEU A 99 -13.01 11.77 -4.80
N ARG A 100 -12.86 10.74 -5.64
CA ARG A 100 -11.59 10.05 -5.88
C ARG A 100 -10.54 10.98 -6.48
N ILE A 101 -10.92 11.81 -7.46
CA ILE A 101 -10.03 12.80 -8.10
C ILE A 101 -9.61 13.87 -7.07
N SER A 102 -10.57 14.42 -6.33
CA SER A 102 -10.31 15.42 -5.29
C SER A 102 -9.35 14.90 -4.23
N LEU A 103 -9.56 13.67 -3.74
CA LEU A 103 -8.64 13.04 -2.79
C LEU A 103 -7.24 12.84 -3.40
N SER A 104 -7.17 12.38 -4.65
CA SER A 104 -5.89 12.11 -5.33
C SER A 104 -5.06 13.39 -5.50
N LEU A 105 -5.70 14.51 -5.85
CA LEU A 105 -5.04 15.81 -5.98
C LEU A 105 -4.67 16.42 -4.62
N ALA A 106 -5.47 16.18 -3.58
CA ALA A 106 -5.19 16.68 -2.23
C ALA A 106 -4.10 15.89 -1.50
N THR A 107 -3.96 14.58 -1.80
CA THR A 107 -3.06 13.67 -1.07
C THR A 107 -1.61 14.16 -1.01
N PRO A 108 -0.93 14.55 -2.12
CA PRO A 108 0.43 15.09 -2.07
C PRO A 108 0.58 16.28 -1.11
N ARG A 109 -0.39 17.20 -1.14
CA ARG A 109 -0.38 18.40 -0.30
C ARG A 109 -0.60 18.07 1.18
N ILE A 110 -1.50 17.13 1.48
CA ILE A 110 -1.76 16.63 2.85
C ILE A 110 -0.49 15.98 3.40
N LEU A 111 0.16 15.11 2.63
CA LEU A 111 1.36 14.41 3.06
C LEU A 111 2.54 15.37 3.32
N LEU A 112 2.71 16.41 2.49
CA LEU A 112 3.80 17.40 2.65
C LEU A 112 3.49 18.56 3.59
N HIS A 113 2.27 18.68 4.12
CA HIS A 113 1.86 19.82 4.95
C HIS A 113 2.90 20.12 6.07
N GLY A 114 3.23 21.36 6.41
CA GLY A 114 4.21 21.65 7.48
C GLY A 114 5.57 20.90 7.41
N SER A 115 5.96 20.36 6.25
CA SER A 115 7.27 19.74 6.06
C SER A 115 8.26 20.78 5.54
N VAL A 116 9.55 20.51 5.71
CA VAL A 116 10.64 21.39 5.25
C VAL A 116 10.54 21.68 3.74
N TYR A 117 10.00 20.74 2.96
CA TYR A 117 9.81 20.88 1.51
C TYR A 117 8.84 22.00 1.12
N LEU A 118 7.99 22.45 2.03
CA LEU A 118 7.04 23.55 1.77
C LEU A 118 7.38 24.84 2.52
N SER A 119 8.32 24.82 3.46
CA SER A 119 8.70 26.01 4.24
C SER A 119 9.81 26.84 3.60
N THR A 120 10.51 26.32 2.60
CA THR A 120 11.61 27.04 1.94
C THR A 120 11.07 28.15 1.04
N THR A 121 11.30 29.41 1.44
CA THR A 121 10.83 30.64 0.75
C THR A 121 11.62 31.00 -0.51
N ALA A 122 12.52 30.14 -0.99
CA ALA A 122 13.21 30.39 -2.25
C ALA A 122 12.24 30.17 -3.41
N ASP A 123 11.95 31.23 -4.17
CA ASP A 123 10.92 31.26 -5.22
C ASP A 123 11.02 30.09 -6.24
N ASP A 124 12.23 29.66 -6.60
CA ASP A 124 12.44 28.55 -7.55
C ASP A 124 12.08 27.16 -6.97
N THR A 125 12.05 27.00 -5.65
CA THR A 125 11.70 25.71 -5.01
C THR A 125 10.19 25.51 -4.94
N ALA A 126 9.43 26.58 -4.73
CA ALA A 126 7.98 26.52 -4.58
C ALA A 126 7.27 26.06 -5.86
N SER A 127 7.70 26.56 -7.02
CA SER A 127 7.16 26.18 -8.33
C SER A 127 7.38 24.68 -8.62
N ARG A 128 8.59 24.18 -8.37
CA ARG A 128 8.95 22.76 -8.56
C ARG A 128 8.16 21.84 -7.63
N ALA A 129 7.96 22.24 -6.37
CA ALA A 129 7.15 21.49 -5.42
C ALA A 129 5.69 21.41 -5.88
N TRP A 130 5.13 22.52 -6.36
CA TRP A 130 3.77 22.57 -6.88
C TRP A 130 3.58 21.68 -8.12
N ILE A 131 4.49 21.78 -9.10
CA ILE A 131 4.48 20.91 -10.28
C ILE A 131 4.55 19.44 -9.88
N THR A 132 5.43 19.09 -8.94
CA THR A 132 5.55 17.71 -8.45
C THR A 132 4.26 17.23 -7.79
N MET A 133 3.62 18.07 -6.98
CA MET A 133 2.33 17.74 -6.34
C MET A 133 1.22 17.51 -7.38
N VAL A 134 1.10 18.40 -8.37
CA VAL A 134 0.08 18.29 -9.43
C VAL A 134 0.32 17.03 -10.28
N VAL A 135 1.55 16.83 -10.78
CA VAL A 135 1.89 15.70 -11.63
C VAL A 135 1.69 14.38 -10.89
N SER A 136 2.11 14.29 -9.63
CA SER A 136 1.93 13.07 -8.82
C SER A 136 0.46 12.79 -8.50
N GLY A 137 -0.35 13.82 -8.20
CA GLY A 137 -1.79 13.67 -7.98
C GLY A 137 -2.55 13.21 -9.23
N LEU A 138 -2.17 13.73 -10.40
CA LEU A 138 -2.69 13.26 -11.70
C LEU A 138 -2.26 11.82 -11.99
N GLY A 139 -1.00 11.48 -11.70
CA GLY A 139 -0.49 10.12 -11.81
C GLY A 139 -1.26 9.13 -10.93
N LEU A 140 -1.54 9.48 -9.68
CA LEU A 140 -2.38 8.69 -8.78
C LEU A 140 -3.79 8.48 -9.36
N THR A 141 -4.42 9.56 -9.82
CA THR A 141 -5.76 9.50 -10.43
C THR A 141 -5.79 8.56 -11.63
N LEU A 142 -4.77 8.64 -12.50
CA LEU A 142 -4.65 7.79 -13.69
C LEU A 142 -4.48 6.31 -13.32
N VAL A 143 -3.57 5.99 -12.39
CA VAL A 143 -3.33 4.62 -11.93
C VAL A 143 -4.59 4.03 -11.27
N TRP A 144 -5.27 4.82 -10.45
CA TRP A 144 -6.53 4.44 -9.82
C TRP A 144 -7.62 4.19 -10.86
N GLY A 145 -7.75 5.07 -11.86
CA GLY A 145 -8.60 4.91 -13.05
C GLY A 145 -8.39 3.60 -13.77
N LEU A 146 -7.15 3.35 -14.19
CA LEU A 146 -6.78 2.19 -14.99
C LEU A 146 -6.96 0.87 -14.22
N LEU A 147 -6.63 0.82 -12.92
CA LEU A 147 -6.82 -0.38 -12.12
C LEU A 147 -8.29 -0.63 -11.77
N SER A 148 -9.07 0.43 -11.51
CA SER A 148 -10.52 0.30 -11.32
C SER A 148 -11.20 -0.21 -12.60
N TRP A 149 -10.73 0.27 -13.75
CA TRP A 149 -11.23 -0.20 -15.04
C TRP A 149 -10.85 -1.66 -15.30
N LEU A 150 -9.60 -2.04 -15.00
CA LEU A 150 -9.15 -3.43 -15.09
C LEU A 150 -9.95 -4.35 -14.17
N ALA A 151 -10.19 -3.93 -12.93
CA ALA A 151 -10.97 -4.70 -11.95
C ALA A 151 -12.42 -4.94 -12.40
N LYS A 152 -13.01 -4.01 -13.15
CA LYS A 152 -14.35 -4.20 -13.75
C LYS A 152 -14.35 -5.19 -14.91
N ARG A 153 -13.26 -5.23 -15.69
CA ARG A 153 -13.16 -6.03 -16.91
C ARG A 153 -12.73 -7.46 -16.65
N SER A 154 -11.79 -7.64 -15.73
CA SER A 154 -11.20 -8.92 -15.36
C SER A 154 -10.81 -8.93 -13.90
N GLY A 155 -11.81 -8.65 -13.07
CA GLY A 155 -11.66 -8.71 -11.63
C GLY A 155 -11.18 -10.10 -11.20
N GLY A 156 -10.43 -10.11 -10.12
CA GLY A 156 -9.87 -11.31 -9.53
C GLY A 156 -8.80 -10.96 -8.51
N LEU A 157 -8.50 -11.92 -7.63
CA LEU A 157 -7.52 -11.74 -6.55
C LEU A 157 -6.13 -11.31 -7.03
N SER A 158 -5.80 -11.55 -8.31
CA SER A 158 -4.53 -11.14 -8.91
C SER A 158 -4.26 -9.64 -8.81
N ILE A 159 -5.27 -8.78 -8.95
CA ILE A 159 -5.08 -7.31 -8.85
C ILE A 159 -4.78 -6.92 -7.40
N ALA A 160 -5.52 -7.48 -6.44
CA ALA A 160 -5.29 -7.24 -5.02
C ALA A 160 -3.90 -7.73 -4.58
N PHE A 161 -3.47 -8.91 -5.04
CA PHE A 161 -2.13 -9.42 -4.76
C PHE A 161 -1.02 -8.63 -5.47
N ALA A 162 -1.24 -8.15 -6.71
CA ALA A 162 -0.31 -7.26 -7.37
C ALA A 162 -0.09 -5.97 -6.58
N LEU A 163 -1.17 -5.38 -6.04
CA LEU A 163 -1.09 -4.24 -5.14
C LEU A 163 -0.36 -4.59 -3.84
N CYS A 164 -0.63 -5.75 -3.24
CA CYS A 164 0.07 -6.22 -2.05
C CYS A 164 1.59 -6.35 -2.29
N LEU A 165 2.00 -6.93 -3.42
CA LEU A 165 3.41 -7.04 -3.81
C LEU A 165 4.07 -5.66 -3.97
N ALA A 166 3.39 -4.73 -4.64
CA ALA A 166 3.91 -3.37 -4.84
C ALA A 166 3.99 -2.59 -3.51
N ILE A 167 3.00 -2.71 -2.64
CA ILE A 167 3.00 -2.08 -1.30
C ILE A 167 4.11 -2.67 -0.43
N GLN A 168 4.28 -3.99 -0.42
CA GLN A 168 5.34 -4.64 0.34
C GLN A 168 6.73 -4.23 -0.18
N CYS A 169 6.91 -4.21 -1.50
CA CYS A 169 8.13 -3.75 -2.15
C CYS A 169 8.45 -2.29 -1.77
N SER A 170 7.44 -1.41 -1.85
CA SER A 170 7.54 -0.01 -1.42
C SER A 170 7.95 0.08 0.05
N GLY A 171 7.28 -0.64 0.95
CA GLY A 171 7.61 -0.67 2.37
C GLY A 171 9.07 -1.05 2.65
N VAL A 172 9.55 -2.14 2.03
CA VAL A 172 10.94 -2.58 2.16
C VAL A 172 11.91 -1.55 1.59
N ALA A 173 11.62 -0.97 0.41
CA ALA A 173 12.46 0.07 -0.17
C ALA A 173 12.53 1.33 0.73
N VAL A 174 11.42 1.73 1.37
CA VAL A 174 11.36 2.83 2.32
C VAL A 174 12.17 2.53 3.58
N MET A 175 12.12 1.29 4.09
CA MET A 175 12.95 0.87 5.22
C MET A 175 14.45 0.93 4.87
N LEU A 176 14.83 0.42 3.70
CA LEU A 176 16.21 0.47 3.20
C LEU A 176 16.67 1.91 2.95
N GLY A 177 15.75 2.82 2.59
CA GLY A 177 16.00 4.26 2.51
C GLY A 177 16.12 4.98 3.86
N GLY A 178 16.17 4.24 4.98
CA GLY A 178 16.37 4.80 6.33
C GLY A 178 15.07 5.19 7.04
N TYR A 179 13.91 5.18 6.39
CA TYR A 179 12.63 5.52 7.03
C TYR A 179 11.87 4.29 7.53
N ILE A 180 12.47 3.60 8.50
CA ILE A 180 12.01 2.30 9.04
C ILE A 180 10.53 2.33 9.44
N LYS A 181 10.08 3.34 10.19
CA LYS A 181 8.68 3.47 10.65
C LYS A 181 7.71 3.63 9.48
N GLY A 182 8.05 4.45 8.49
CA GLY A 182 7.24 4.64 7.28
C GLY A 182 7.13 3.35 6.46
N GLY A 183 8.24 2.63 6.31
CA GLY A 183 8.24 1.34 5.63
C GLY A 183 7.47 0.25 6.38
N ALA A 184 7.52 0.23 7.72
CA ALA A 184 6.80 -0.72 8.56
C ALA A 184 5.28 -0.62 8.44
N ALA A 185 4.76 0.58 8.15
CA ALA A 185 3.33 0.78 7.92
C ALA A 185 2.79 0.00 6.72
N ALA A 186 3.64 -0.40 5.76
CA ALA A 186 3.24 -1.25 4.62
C ALA A 186 2.71 -2.63 5.07
N ILE A 187 3.20 -3.16 6.18
CA ILE A 187 2.87 -4.50 6.68
C ILE A 187 1.36 -4.64 6.98
N PRO A 188 0.74 -3.77 7.83
CA PRO A 188 -0.70 -3.84 8.07
C PRO A 188 -1.51 -3.51 6.81
N PHE A 189 -1.04 -2.66 5.88
CA PHE A 189 -1.73 -2.46 4.60
C PHE A 189 -1.82 -3.75 3.78
N VAL A 190 -0.69 -4.45 3.60
CA VAL A 190 -0.66 -5.72 2.86
C VAL A 190 -1.52 -6.78 3.55
N ALA A 191 -1.36 -6.92 4.87
CA ALA A 191 -2.09 -7.88 5.70
C ALA A 191 -3.61 -7.73 5.57
N THR A 192 -4.10 -6.49 5.66
CA THR A 192 -5.54 -6.21 5.68
C THR A 192 -6.18 -6.34 4.31
N LEU A 193 -5.49 -5.91 3.25
CA LEU A 193 -5.91 -6.12 1.86
C LEU A 193 -5.96 -7.61 1.52
N MET A 194 -4.93 -8.37 1.93
CA MET A 194 -4.88 -9.81 1.75
C MET A 194 -6.02 -10.51 2.50
N GLY A 195 -6.20 -10.19 3.80
CA GLY A 195 -7.26 -10.76 4.63
C GLY A 195 -8.66 -10.51 4.08
N ALA A 196 -8.96 -9.26 3.69
CA ALA A 196 -10.26 -8.90 3.12
C ALA A 196 -10.51 -9.60 1.78
N SER A 197 -9.50 -9.66 0.91
CA SER A 197 -9.61 -10.30 -0.41
C SER A 197 -9.84 -11.81 -0.28
N LEU A 198 -9.10 -12.48 0.60
CA LEU A 198 -9.24 -13.92 0.85
C LEU A 198 -10.58 -14.25 1.50
N ALA A 199 -11.00 -13.47 2.50
CA ALA A 199 -12.30 -13.65 3.15
C ALA A 199 -13.46 -13.47 2.17
N LEU A 200 -13.42 -12.43 1.33
CA LEU A 200 -14.41 -12.22 0.29
C LEU A 200 -14.45 -13.41 -0.67
N ARG A 201 -13.29 -13.91 -1.12
CA ARG A 201 -13.23 -15.09 -2.01
C ARG A 201 -13.79 -16.35 -1.35
N ALA A 202 -13.48 -16.57 -0.07
CA ALA A 202 -13.99 -17.72 0.66
C ALA A 202 -15.53 -17.68 0.72
N VAL A 203 -16.12 -16.53 1.04
CA VAL A 203 -17.59 -16.38 1.07
C VAL A 203 -18.22 -16.60 -0.29
N THR A 204 -17.66 -16.02 -1.37
CA THR A 204 -18.22 -16.20 -2.71
C THR A 204 -18.10 -17.63 -3.22
N THR A 205 -17.07 -18.36 -2.78
CA THR A 205 -16.80 -19.75 -3.19
C THR A 205 -17.64 -20.76 -2.40
N TYR A 206 -17.70 -20.63 -1.06
CA TYR A 206 -18.36 -21.62 -0.20
C TYR A 206 -19.86 -21.38 -0.02
N THR A 207 -20.35 -20.16 -0.27
CA THR A 207 -21.77 -19.82 -0.10
C THR A 207 -22.37 -19.18 -1.36
N PRO A 208 -22.35 -19.87 -2.53
CA PRO A 208 -22.82 -19.29 -3.79
C PRO A 208 -24.30 -18.89 -3.74
N ASN A 209 -25.13 -19.68 -3.04
CA ASN A 209 -26.57 -19.41 -2.92
C ASN A 209 -26.92 -18.12 -2.15
N ARG A 210 -25.98 -17.57 -1.36
CA ARG A 210 -26.21 -16.34 -0.58
C ARG A 210 -25.76 -15.07 -1.30
N VAL A 211 -24.98 -15.18 -2.36
CA VAL A 211 -24.33 -14.05 -3.01
C VAL A 211 -24.90 -13.89 -4.42
N LYS A 212 -25.75 -12.88 -4.62
CA LYS A 212 -26.30 -12.54 -5.94
C LYS A 212 -25.32 -11.62 -6.67
N ILE A 213 -24.19 -12.17 -7.10
CA ILE A 213 -23.23 -11.46 -7.94
C ILE A 213 -23.20 -12.17 -9.29
N ASP A 214 -23.49 -11.43 -10.36
CA ASP A 214 -23.62 -11.98 -11.70
C ASP A 214 -22.37 -12.78 -12.11
N HIS A 215 -21.18 -12.43 -11.60
CA HIS A 215 -19.90 -13.09 -11.91
C HIS A 215 -19.05 -13.29 -10.65
N ALA A 216 -19.48 -14.18 -9.75
CA ALA A 216 -18.83 -14.41 -8.44
C ALA A 216 -17.33 -14.75 -8.51
N ASP A 217 -16.90 -15.44 -9.58
CA ASP A 217 -15.51 -15.88 -9.73
C ASP A 217 -14.50 -14.77 -10.02
N ASN A 218 -14.96 -13.64 -10.55
CA ASN A 218 -14.10 -12.53 -10.98
C ASN A 218 -14.42 -11.25 -10.20
N HIS A 219 -15.08 -11.36 -9.05
CA HIS A 219 -15.43 -10.17 -8.28
C HIS A 219 -14.29 -9.75 -7.35
N VAL A 220 -13.91 -8.47 -7.45
CA VAL A 220 -13.07 -7.77 -6.46
C VAL A 220 -13.80 -6.51 -6.07
N ALA A 221 -13.97 -6.31 -4.77
CA ALA A 221 -14.57 -5.09 -4.24
C ALA A 221 -13.72 -3.87 -4.66
N GLU A 222 -14.37 -2.84 -5.23
CA GLU A 222 -13.69 -1.60 -5.67
C GLU A 222 -12.87 -0.96 -4.55
N GLY A 223 -13.35 -1.04 -3.30
CA GLY A 223 -12.68 -0.51 -2.13
C GLY A 223 -11.32 -1.14 -1.85
N ILE A 224 -11.11 -2.42 -2.19
CA ILE A 224 -9.79 -3.07 -2.06
C ILE A 224 -8.79 -2.40 -3.00
N VAL A 225 -9.22 -2.11 -4.24
CA VAL A 225 -8.38 -1.46 -5.26
C VAL A 225 -8.10 -0.01 -4.86
N GLY A 226 -9.12 0.74 -4.48
CA GLY A 226 -8.98 2.15 -4.11
C GLY A 226 -8.05 2.34 -2.90
N VAL A 227 -8.27 1.59 -1.82
CA VAL A 227 -7.41 1.65 -0.63
C VAL A 227 -5.99 1.20 -0.96
N GLY A 228 -5.82 0.13 -1.74
CA GLY A 228 -4.50 -0.36 -2.14
C GLY A 228 -3.70 0.65 -2.97
N VAL A 229 -4.33 1.30 -3.95
CA VAL A 229 -3.67 2.30 -4.82
C VAL A 229 -3.28 3.55 -4.03
N VAL A 230 -4.18 4.09 -3.22
CA VAL A 230 -3.90 5.29 -2.40
C VAL A 230 -2.82 5.00 -1.37
N SER A 231 -2.82 3.81 -0.76
CA SER A 231 -1.80 3.40 0.20
C SER A 231 -0.43 3.23 -0.47
N LEU A 232 -0.38 2.55 -1.62
CA LEU A 232 0.85 2.39 -2.41
C LEU A 232 1.46 3.75 -2.77
N PHE A 233 0.65 4.64 -3.36
CA PHE A 233 1.09 5.98 -3.72
C PHE A 233 1.60 6.76 -2.51
N SER A 234 0.85 6.75 -1.40
CA SER A 234 1.21 7.52 -0.22
C SER A 234 2.53 7.04 0.39
N LEU A 235 2.76 5.72 0.46
CA LEU A 235 4.03 5.16 0.93
C LEU A 235 5.19 5.51 0.01
N LEU A 236 5.00 5.43 -1.31
CA LEU A 236 6.05 5.82 -2.28
C LEU A 236 6.36 7.31 -2.23
N PHE A 237 5.33 8.12 -2.07
CA PHE A 237 5.45 9.57 -1.97
C PHE A 237 6.19 9.96 -0.68
N ILE A 238 5.78 9.38 0.46
CA ILE A 238 6.51 9.52 1.72
C ILE A 238 7.95 9.01 1.57
N GLY A 239 8.17 7.86 0.95
CA GLY A 239 9.49 7.30 0.69
C GLY A 239 10.38 8.18 -0.16
N ARG A 240 9.82 8.85 -1.16
CA ARG A 240 10.55 9.77 -2.05
C ARG A 240 11.04 11.00 -1.30
N PHE A 241 10.20 11.57 -0.43
CA PHE A 241 10.53 12.80 0.30
C PHE A 241 11.28 12.53 1.61
N PHE A 242 10.89 11.52 2.38
CA PHE A 242 11.45 11.27 3.71
C PHE A 242 12.39 10.06 3.80
N GLY A 243 12.40 9.18 2.81
CA GLY A 243 13.25 7.98 2.76
C GLY A 243 14.19 7.95 1.55
N GLU A 244 14.40 9.09 0.89
CA GLU A 244 15.34 9.28 -0.22
C GLU A 244 15.25 8.25 -1.36
N ILE A 245 14.08 7.65 -1.58
CA ILE A 245 13.87 6.75 -2.69
C ILE A 245 13.99 7.54 -3.99
N SER A 246 14.82 7.11 -4.93
CA SER A 246 14.94 7.76 -6.22
C SER A 246 13.63 7.71 -7.02
N THR A 247 13.35 8.76 -7.81
CA THR A 247 12.10 8.92 -8.58
C THR A 247 11.81 7.75 -9.53
N GLY A 248 12.85 7.22 -10.21
CA GLY A 248 12.71 6.10 -11.16
C GLY A 248 12.07 4.86 -10.51
N PRO A 249 12.72 4.24 -9.50
CA PRO A 249 12.14 3.14 -8.72
C PRO A 249 10.76 3.43 -8.13
N ALA A 250 10.51 4.66 -7.66
CA ALA A 250 9.20 5.04 -7.14
C ALA A 250 8.11 4.94 -8.23
N ILE A 251 8.38 5.47 -9.43
CA ILE A 251 7.47 5.37 -10.58
C ILE A 251 7.32 3.90 -11.00
N THR A 252 8.41 3.12 -11.05
CA THR A 252 8.37 1.70 -11.40
C THR A 252 7.46 0.91 -10.44
N MET A 253 7.58 1.13 -9.13
CA MET A 253 6.73 0.48 -8.13
C MET A 253 5.26 0.91 -8.25
N LEU A 254 4.98 2.19 -8.52
CA LEU A 254 3.63 2.71 -8.70
C LEU A 254 2.95 2.12 -9.94
N LEU A 255 3.68 2.00 -11.05
CA LEU A 255 3.16 1.51 -12.33
C LEU A 255 3.16 -0.03 -12.42
N ALA A 256 3.94 -0.75 -11.60
CA ALA A 256 4.05 -2.20 -11.68
C ALA A 256 2.69 -2.93 -11.67
N PRO A 257 1.70 -2.60 -10.81
CA PRO A 257 0.38 -3.24 -10.86
C PRO A 257 -0.37 -3.07 -12.19
N LEU A 258 -0.08 -2.02 -12.97
CA LEU A 258 -0.67 -1.82 -14.30
C LEU A 258 -0.21 -2.87 -15.30
N LEU A 259 0.90 -3.57 -15.06
CA LEU A 259 1.34 -4.69 -15.90
C LEU A 259 0.32 -5.84 -15.92
N CYS A 260 -0.64 -5.88 -15.00
CA CYS A 260 -1.77 -6.80 -15.09
C CYS A 260 -2.60 -6.61 -16.38
N TRP A 261 -2.58 -5.42 -16.99
CA TRP A 261 -3.23 -5.15 -18.29
C TRP A 261 -2.69 -6.01 -19.44
N THR A 262 -1.45 -6.50 -19.34
CA THR A 262 -0.85 -7.36 -20.40
C THR A 262 -1.69 -8.62 -20.66
N THR A 263 -2.43 -9.09 -19.66
CA THR A 263 -3.28 -10.27 -19.79
C THR A 263 -4.64 -10.02 -20.44
N GLU A 264 -5.00 -8.75 -20.68
CA GLU A 264 -6.18 -8.40 -21.48
C GLU A 264 -5.96 -8.58 -22.98
N LEU A 265 -4.71 -8.88 -23.40
CA LEU A 265 -4.40 -9.19 -24.79
C LEU A 265 -5.23 -10.41 -25.28
N PRO A 266 -5.74 -10.39 -26.53
CA PRO A 266 -6.60 -11.46 -27.05
C PRO A 266 -6.03 -12.88 -26.89
N LEU A 267 -4.71 -13.01 -27.00
CA LEU A 267 -3.99 -14.29 -26.89
C LEU A 267 -4.02 -14.89 -25.47
N LEU A 268 -4.11 -14.03 -24.45
CA LEU A 268 -4.03 -14.41 -23.03
C LEU A 268 -5.39 -14.39 -22.35
N ARG A 269 -6.31 -13.53 -22.79
CA ARG A 269 -7.63 -13.35 -22.16
C ARG A 269 -8.48 -14.62 -22.13
N ASN A 270 -8.33 -15.50 -23.12
CA ASN A 270 -9.11 -16.75 -23.24
C ASN A 270 -8.43 -17.96 -22.56
N ARG A 271 -7.29 -17.75 -21.85
CA ARG A 271 -6.60 -18.83 -21.14
C ARG A 271 -7.27 -19.11 -19.78
N LYS A 272 -6.88 -20.23 -19.15
CA LYS A 272 -7.39 -20.61 -17.83
C LYS A 272 -7.15 -19.48 -16.81
N PRO A 273 -8.11 -19.16 -15.94
CA PRO A 273 -8.05 -17.99 -15.06
C PRO A 273 -6.86 -18.03 -14.08
N TRP A 274 -6.47 -19.22 -13.61
CA TRP A 274 -5.29 -19.38 -12.75
C TRP A 274 -4.00 -19.03 -13.48
N LEU A 275 -3.88 -19.38 -14.77
CA LEU A 275 -2.69 -19.08 -15.57
C LEU A 275 -2.59 -17.57 -15.84
N VAL A 276 -3.73 -16.92 -16.13
CA VAL A 276 -3.82 -15.47 -16.26
C VAL A 276 -3.41 -14.79 -14.94
N ALA A 277 -3.92 -15.26 -13.81
CA ALA A 277 -3.59 -14.73 -12.49
C ALA A 277 -2.08 -14.87 -12.17
N SER A 278 -1.50 -16.06 -12.40
CA SER A 278 -0.07 -16.28 -12.21
C SER A 278 0.79 -15.39 -13.11
N LEU A 279 0.43 -15.26 -14.39
CA LEU A 279 1.15 -14.41 -15.33
C LEU A 279 1.13 -12.94 -14.90
N ARG A 280 -0.02 -12.42 -14.44
CA ARG A 280 -0.13 -11.06 -13.88
C ARG A 280 0.86 -10.86 -12.74
N LEU A 281 0.90 -11.78 -11.78
CA LEU A 281 1.76 -11.66 -10.61
C LEU A 281 3.24 -11.75 -10.97
N VAL A 282 3.61 -12.66 -11.89
CA VAL A 282 5.00 -12.77 -12.37
C VAL A 282 5.43 -11.48 -13.08
N MET A 283 4.59 -10.93 -13.96
CA MET A 283 4.89 -9.67 -14.66
C MET A 283 5.07 -8.49 -13.70
N VAL A 284 4.30 -8.44 -12.61
CA VAL A 284 4.44 -7.42 -11.56
C VAL A 284 5.69 -7.67 -10.72
N ALA A 285 5.98 -8.92 -10.36
CA ALA A 285 7.09 -9.27 -9.48
C ALA A 285 8.46 -8.96 -10.09
N ILE A 286 8.66 -9.18 -11.39
CA ILE A 286 9.93 -8.95 -12.08
C ILE A 286 10.50 -7.53 -11.85
N PRO A 287 9.81 -6.43 -12.23
CA PRO A 287 10.34 -5.08 -12.01
C PRO A 287 10.48 -4.72 -10.53
N LEU A 288 9.60 -5.23 -9.66
CA LEU A 288 9.71 -5.01 -8.21
C LEU A 288 10.98 -5.66 -7.63
N LEU A 289 11.34 -6.87 -8.09
CA LEU A 289 12.58 -7.53 -7.69
C LEU A 289 13.81 -6.74 -8.14
N PHE A 290 13.83 -6.21 -9.36
CA PHE A 290 14.92 -5.34 -9.82
C PHE A 290 15.05 -4.09 -8.94
N VAL A 291 13.94 -3.44 -8.59
CA VAL A 291 13.94 -2.28 -7.69
C VAL A 291 14.49 -2.64 -6.30
N LEU A 292 14.08 -3.78 -5.73
CA LEU A 292 14.56 -4.23 -4.42
C LEU A 292 16.05 -4.57 -4.43
N ILE A 293 16.54 -5.26 -5.47
CA ILE A 293 17.95 -5.58 -5.62
C ILE A 293 18.76 -4.29 -5.69
N ALA A 294 18.34 -3.31 -6.51
CA ALA A 294 19.00 -2.02 -6.62
C ALA A 294 18.98 -1.25 -5.29
N ALA A 295 17.85 -1.22 -4.59
CA ALA A 295 17.74 -0.59 -3.28
C ALA A 295 18.66 -1.24 -2.23
N LYS A 296 18.75 -2.58 -2.22
CA LYS A 296 19.62 -3.33 -1.32
C LYS A 296 21.10 -3.07 -1.61
N GLN A 297 21.50 -3.07 -2.88
CA GLN A 297 22.86 -2.75 -3.28
C GLN A 297 23.27 -1.33 -2.86
N LYS A 298 22.36 -0.35 -3.04
CA LYS A 298 22.59 1.03 -2.56
C LYS A 298 22.79 1.05 -1.04
N PHE A 299 21.90 0.40 -0.30
CA PHE A 299 21.99 0.31 1.16
C PHE A 299 23.31 -0.32 1.63
N ASP A 300 23.73 -1.44 1.03
CA ASP A 300 24.97 -2.13 1.41
C ASP A 300 26.21 -1.27 1.14
N ARG A 301 26.21 -0.55 0.02
CA ARG A 301 27.27 0.39 -0.34
C ARG A 301 27.39 1.53 0.69
N GLU A 302 26.26 2.04 1.17
CA GLU A 302 26.21 3.14 2.15
C GLU A 302 26.54 2.67 3.57
N MET A 303 26.20 1.42 3.93
CA MET A 303 26.44 0.88 5.28
C MET A 303 27.85 0.29 5.47
N SER A 304 28.51 -0.16 4.40
CA SER A 304 29.84 -0.77 4.46
C SER A 304 30.91 0.08 5.21
N PRO A 305 31.04 1.41 4.97
CA PRO A 305 32.01 2.24 5.69
C PRO A 305 31.75 2.35 7.19
N LEU A 306 30.49 2.36 7.61
CA LEU A 306 30.11 2.46 9.03
C LEU A 306 30.52 1.21 9.80
N LEU A 307 30.39 0.04 9.17
CA LEU A 307 30.84 -1.23 9.75
C LEU A 307 32.37 -1.28 9.87
N ALA A 308 33.11 -0.75 8.89
CA ALA A 308 34.57 -0.69 8.95
C ALA A 308 35.10 0.19 10.10
N ILE A 309 34.43 1.31 10.40
CA ILE A 309 34.79 2.21 11.51
C ILE A 309 34.54 1.54 12.88
N VAL A 310 33.41 0.84 13.05
CA VAL A 310 33.09 0.15 14.30
C VAL A 310 34.12 -0.95 14.59
N VAL A 311 34.51 -1.72 13.57
CA VAL A 311 35.53 -2.76 13.71
C VAL A 311 36.89 -2.16 14.11
N THR A 312 37.32 -1.08 13.45
CA THR A 312 38.64 -0.46 13.75
C THR A 312 38.70 0.21 15.12
N THR A 313 37.63 0.88 15.55
CA THR A 313 37.55 1.53 16.87
C THR A 313 37.42 0.52 18.02
N GLY A 314 36.71 -0.59 17.82
CA GLY A 314 36.63 -1.69 18.78
C GLY A 314 38.01 -2.27 19.11
N PHE A 315 38.81 -2.58 18.09
CA PHE A 315 40.18 -3.09 18.28
C PHE A 315 41.11 -2.08 18.97
N ALA A 316 40.94 -0.79 18.72
CA ALA A 316 41.74 0.26 19.37
C ALA A 316 41.44 0.37 20.87
N HIS A 317 40.17 0.27 21.26
CA HIS A 317 39.75 0.29 22.66
C HIS A 317 40.20 -0.96 23.42
N GLU A 318 40.10 -2.14 22.81
CA GLU A 318 40.54 -3.40 23.42
C GLU A 318 42.06 -3.42 23.66
N LYS A 319 42.86 -2.94 22.70
CA LYS A 319 44.32 -2.80 22.88
C LYS A 319 44.68 -1.82 24.01
N ARG A 320 43.95 -0.72 24.15
CA ARG A 320 44.17 0.23 25.27
C ARG A 320 43.80 -0.38 26.62
N ALA A 321 42.69 -1.11 26.69
CA ALA A 321 42.26 -1.78 27.92
C ALA A 321 43.29 -2.83 28.39
N HIS A 322 43.91 -3.57 27.46
CA HIS A 322 44.98 -4.51 27.80
C HIS A 322 46.29 -3.81 28.23
N ARG A 323 46.60 -2.64 27.68
CA ARG A 323 47.82 -1.90 28.04
C ARG A 323 47.75 -1.30 29.46
N ASN A 324 46.56 -0.89 29.92
CA ASN A 324 46.38 -0.33 31.27
C ASN A 324 46.28 -1.40 32.38
N ARG A 325 46.21 -2.69 32.04
CA ARG A 325 46.20 -3.80 33.03
C ARG A 325 47.60 -4.39 33.30
N ARG A 326 48.62 -3.89 32.62
CA ARG A 326 50.04 -4.25 32.87
C ARG A 326 50.72 -3.06 33.52
#